data_AF-A0A520ICT6-F1
#
_entry.id   AF-A0A520ICT6-F1
#
_cell.length_a   1.000
_cell.length_b   1.000
_cell.length_c   1.000
_cell.angle_alpha   90.00
_cell.angle_beta   90.00
_cell.angle_gamma   90.00
#
_symmetry.space_group_name_H-M   'P 1'
#
loop_
_entity.id
_entity.type
_entity.pdbx_description
1 polymer ?
#
loop_
_entity_poly.entity_id
_entity_poly.type
_entity_poly.pdbx_seq_one_letter_code
_entity_poly.pdbx_strand_id
1 'polypeptide(L)'
;RRFYGTAIGMAGRGTAIARETNYCEIDPTVVDKFGIPVLRFHYKWAPEEVKQAKHMQDTFQEIMHAMGAVITSGLPGPESSYGLEAPGKIIHEVGTVRMGADPKKSALNKWCQAHDCNNLFVVDAAPFVQQGDKNATWTILALSMRTAEYILQQKDKLNIS
;
A
#
# COMPACT_ATOMS: atom_id res chain seq x y z
N ARG A 1 -19.50 -32.64 -17.55
CA ARG A 1 -20.45 -31.51 -17.33
C ARG A 1 -21.06 -31.57 -15.91
N ARG A 2 -20.26 -31.61 -14.83
CA ARG A 2 -20.78 -31.83 -13.46
C ARG A 2 -20.97 -30.54 -12.64
N PHE A 3 -20.45 -29.42 -13.13
CA PHE A 3 -20.65 -28.09 -12.57
C PHE A 3 -21.01 -27.12 -13.71
N TYR A 4 -22.26 -27.15 -14.15
CA TYR A 4 -22.86 -26.07 -14.93
C TYR A 4 -23.68 -25.26 -13.93
N GLY A 5 -23.11 -24.17 -13.41
CA GLY A 5 -23.71 -23.35 -12.34
C GLY A 5 -23.00 -22.00 -12.22
N THR A 6 -23.52 -21.11 -11.36
CA THR A 6 -22.93 -19.80 -11.08
C THR A 6 -21.73 -19.97 -10.15
N ALA A 7 -20.55 -19.54 -10.60
CA ALA A 7 -19.34 -19.50 -9.77
C ALA A 7 -19.25 -18.17 -9.02
N ILE A 8 -18.77 -18.21 -7.78
CA ILE A 8 -18.53 -17.03 -6.93
C ILE A 8 -17.11 -17.16 -6.39
N GLY A 9 -16.38 -16.04 -6.37
CA GLY A 9 -15.06 -15.94 -5.76
C GLY A 9 -14.99 -14.75 -4.83
N MET A 10 -14.13 -14.85 -3.81
CA MET A 10 -13.81 -13.75 -2.92
C MET A 10 -12.31 -13.51 -2.91
N ALA A 11 -11.94 -12.23 -2.84
CA ALA A 11 -10.58 -11.78 -2.64
C ALA A 11 -10.60 -10.70 -1.59
N GLY A 12 -9.74 -10.82 -0.58
CA GLY A 12 -9.63 -9.81 0.46
C GLY A 12 -8.32 -9.06 0.38
N ARG A 13 -8.34 -7.85 0.93
CA ARG A 13 -7.21 -6.94 0.99
C ARG A 13 -7.03 -6.55 2.45
N GLY A 14 -5.83 -6.78 2.93
CA GLY A 14 -5.44 -6.51 4.28
C GLY A 14 -4.72 -5.18 4.43
N THR A 15 -4.72 -4.68 5.67
CA THR A 15 -3.83 -3.59 6.08
C THR A 15 -2.52 -4.19 6.55
N ALA A 16 -1.41 -3.77 5.93
CA ALA A 16 -0.09 -3.99 6.48
C ALA A 16 0.29 -2.81 7.38
N ILE A 17 0.63 -3.09 8.64
CA ILE A 17 1.00 -2.04 9.60
C ILE A 17 2.37 -1.46 9.20
N ALA A 18 2.45 -0.13 9.15
CA ALA A 18 3.68 0.57 8.87
C ALA A 18 4.74 0.25 9.94
N ARG A 19 5.91 -0.19 9.50
CA ARG A 19 7.03 -0.57 10.37
C ARG A 19 8.31 0.00 9.79
N GLU A 20 9.16 0.55 10.65
CA GLU A 20 10.48 1.07 10.24
C GLU A 20 11.37 -0.01 9.65
N THR A 21 11.22 -1.26 10.11
CA THR A 21 11.93 -2.42 9.57
C THR A 21 11.51 -2.81 8.16
N ASN A 22 10.38 -2.28 7.67
CA ASN A 22 9.91 -2.47 6.30
C ASN A 22 10.22 -1.19 5.51
N TYR A 23 11.28 -1.23 4.72
CA TYR A 23 11.77 -0.06 3.97
C TYR A 23 12.27 -0.46 2.58
N CYS A 24 12.48 0.52 1.72
CA CYS A 24 13.18 0.35 0.47
C CYS A 24 14.36 1.33 0.38
N GLU A 25 15.39 0.94 -0.36
CA GLU A 25 16.55 1.77 -0.64
C GLU A 25 16.94 1.61 -2.10
N ILE A 26 17.81 2.48 -2.60
CA ILE A 26 18.37 2.33 -3.93
C ILE A 26 19.34 1.14 -3.92
N ASP A 27 19.19 0.23 -4.90
CA ASP A 27 20.17 -0.83 -5.08
C ASP A 27 21.49 -0.23 -5.60
N PRO A 28 22.63 -0.49 -4.94
CA PRO A 28 23.91 0.12 -5.30
C PRO A 28 24.50 -0.43 -6.61
N THR A 29 23.96 -1.52 -7.15
CA THR A 29 24.55 -2.29 -8.25
C THR A 29 23.58 -2.62 -9.37
N VAL A 30 22.28 -2.50 -9.15
CA VAL A 30 21.26 -2.84 -10.13
C VAL A 30 20.60 -1.58 -10.66
N VAL A 31 20.59 -1.47 -11.98
CA VAL A 31 19.84 -0.45 -12.74
C VAL A 31 18.80 -1.13 -13.61
N ASP A 32 17.73 -0.41 -13.93
CA ASP A 32 16.75 -0.84 -14.90
C ASP A 32 17.29 -0.73 -16.34
N LYS A 33 16.44 -1.09 -17.32
CA LYS A 33 16.78 -1.04 -18.74
C LYS A 33 17.11 0.36 -19.28
N PHE A 34 16.85 1.42 -18.51
CA PHE A 34 17.12 2.82 -18.85
C PHE A 34 18.31 3.38 -18.06
N GLY A 35 18.99 2.56 -17.26
CA GLY A 35 20.12 3.00 -16.44
C GLY A 35 19.70 3.69 -15.13
N ILE A 36 18.43 3.61 -14.73
CA ILE A 36 17.93 4.19 -13.49
C ILE A 36 18.15 3.17 -12.35
N PRO A 37 18.79 3.54 -11.23
CA PRO A 37 18.92 2.65 -10.08
C PRO A 37 17.56 2.16 -9.57
N VAL A 38 17.43 0.84 -9.36
CA VAL A 38 16.16 0.24 -8.90
C VAL A 38 16.01 0.31 -7.39
N LEU A 39 14.79 0.13 -6.89
CA LEU A 39 14.55 -0.06 -5.46
C LEU A 39 14.85 -1.51 -5.06
N ARG A 40 15.61 -1.65 -3.97
CA ARG A 40 15.77 -2.89 -3.19
C ARG A 40 14.84 -2.82 -1.97
N PHE A 41 13.94 -3.78 -1.87
CA PHE A 41 12.95 -3.84 -0.80
C PHE A 41 13.40 -4.74 0.35
N HIS A 42 13.31 -4.23 1.56
CA HIS A 42 13.45 -4.97 2.82
C HIS A 42 12.07 -5.06 3.43
N TYR A 43 11.38 -6.17 3.18
CA TYR A 43 10.00 -6.32 3.63
C TYR A 43 9.75 -7.71 4.19
N LYS A 44 9.09 -7.77 5.34
CA LYS A 44 8.61 -9.02 5.93
C LYS A 44 7.17 -8.85 6.41
N TRP A 45 6.34 -9.86 6.10
CA TRP A 45 5.06 -10.01 6.78
C TRP A 45 5.29 -10.20 8.27
N ALA A 46 4.45 -9.58 9.09
CA ALA A 46 4.48 -9.75 10.52
C ALA A 46 3.27 -10.58 11.00
N PRO A 47 3.28 -11.03 12.27
CA PRO A 47 2.24 -11.93 12.77
C PRO A 47 0.83 -11.35 12.68
N GLU A 48 0.69 -10.02 12.74
CA GLU A 48 -0.60 -9.33 12.60
C GLU A 48 -1.21 -9.54 11.22
N GLU A 49 -0.42 -9.42 10.14
CA GLU A 49 -0.91 -9.66 8.78
C GLU A 49 -1.28 -11.14 8.57
N VAL A 50 -0.53 -12.08 9.16
CA VAL A 50 -0.87 -13.52 9.11
C VAL A 50 -2.18 -13.81 9.84
N LYS A 51 -2.38 -13.22 11.03
CA LYS A 51 -3.65 -13.34 11.78
C LYS A 51 -4.81 -12.73 11.01
N GLN A 52 -4.59 -11.60 10.36
CA GLN A 52 -5.59 -10.94 9.53
C GLN A 52 -5.96 -11.79 8.31
N ALA A 53 -4.97 -12.41 7.64
CA ALA A 53 -5.22 -13.34 6.54
C ALA A 53 -6.01 -14.56 7.00
N LYS A 54 -5.67 -15.15 8.15
CA LYS A 54 -6.47 -16.23 8.74
C LYS A 54 -7.92 -15.81 8.94
N HIS A 55 -8.14 -14.70 9.64
CA HIS A 55 -9.48 -14.20 9.94
C HIS A 55 -10.30 -13.96 8.66
N MET A 56 -9.66 -13.41 7.61
CA MET A 56 -10.27 -13.25 6.29
C MET A 56 -10.70 -14.58 5.67
N GLN A 57 -9.85 -15.62 5.70
CA GLN A 57 -10.19 -16.94 5.18
C GLN A 57 -11.32 -17.61 5.97
N ASP A 58 -11.31 -17.49 7.30
CA ASP A 58 -12.38 -18.01 8.16
C ASP A 58 -13.72 -17.33 7.82
N THR A 59 -13.72 -15.99 7.73
CA THR A 59 -14.90 -15.19 7.36
C THR A 59 -15.43 -15.57 5.97
N PHE A 60 -14.53 -15.79 5.01
CA PHE A 60 -14.91 -16.22 3.66
C PHE A 60 -15.61 -17.57 3.66
N GLN A 61 -15.14 -18.51 4.48
CA GLN A 61 -15.78 -19.81 4.60
C GLN A 61 -17.16 -19.71 5.26
N GLU A 62 -17.31 -18.88 6.29
CA GLU A 62 -18.61 -18.64 6.94
C GLU A 62 -19.64 -18.08 5.95
N ILE A 63 -19.25 -17.08 5.15
CA ILE A 63 -20.13 -16.49 4.12
C ILE A 63 -20.52 -17.55 3.08
N MET A 64 -19.55 -18.29 2.55
CA MET A 64 -19.82 -19.31 1.53
C MET A 64 -20.71 -20.45 2.07
N HIS A 65 -20.49 -20.86 3.32
CA HIS A 65 -21.32 -21.85 3.98
C HIS A 65 -22.76 -21.36 4.16
N ALA A 66 -22.95 -20.12 4.64
CA ALA A 66 -24.26 -19.51 4.80
C ALA A 66 -25.02 -19.36 3.46
N MET A 67 -24.30 -19.19 2.35
CA MET A 67 -24.87 -19.16 0.99
C MET A 67 -25.25 -20.54 0.45
N GLY A 68 -24.91 -21.63 1.14
CA GLY A 68 -25.05 -22.99 0.63
C GLY A 68 -24.07 -23.32 -0.51
N ALA A 69 -22.97 -22.57 -0.63
CA ALA A 69 -21.99 -22.78 -1.68
C ALA A 69 -21.19 -24.07 -1.45
N VAL A 70 -20.87 -24.76 -2.54
CA VAL A 70 -19.93 -25.89 -2.54
C VAL A 70 -18.53 -25.33 -2.79
N ILE A 71 -17.63 -25.44 -1.81
CA ILE A 71 -16.25 -24.99 -1.94
C ILE A 71 -15.50 -25.91 -2.91
N THR A 72 -15.03 -25.34 -4.03
CA THR A 72 -14.27 -26.08 -5.06
C THR A 72 -12.78 -25.72 -5.09
N SER A 73 -12.35 -24.73 -4.31
CA SER A 73 -10.94 -24.32 -4.19
C SER A 73 -10.27 -24.97 -2.99
N GLY A 74 -8.93 -25.08 -3.03
CA GLY A 74 -8.16 -25.38 -1.83
C GLY A 74 -8.27 -24.24 -0.81
N LEU A 75 -8.29 -24.59 0.48
CA LEU A 75 -8.28 -23.62 1.58
C LEU A 75 -6.83 -23.41 2.04
N PRO A 76 -6.30 -22.17 2.02
CA PRO A 76 -4.94 -21.91 2.43
C PRO A 76 -4.77 -22.12 3.95
N GLY A 77 -3.78 -22.90 4.36
CA GLY A 77 -3.46 -23.17 5.76
C GLY A 77 -2.24 -22.39 6.27
N PRO A 78 -1.77 -22.71 7.50
CA PRO A 78 -0.61 -22.07 8.11
C PRO A 78 0.66 -22.15 7.27
N GLU A 79 0.85 -23.23 6.50
CA GLU A 79 1.99 -23.46 5.62
C GLU A 79 2.13 -22.42 4.50
N SER A 80 1.02 -21.77 4.14
CA SER A 80 0.96 -20.69 3.15
C SER A 80 0.65 -19.33 3.79
N SER A 81 0.79 -19.21 5.12
CA SER A 81 0.38 -18.02 5.88
C SER A 81 -1.07 -17.61 5.57
N TYR A 82 -1.96 -18.60 5.42
CA TYR A 82 -3.37 -18.42 5.08
C TYR A 82 -3.60 -17.67 3.75
N GLY A 83 -2.69 -17.87 2.78
CA GLY A 83 -2.80 -17.30 1.43
C GLY A 83 -2.25 -15.89 1.30
N LEU A 84 -1.36 -15.46 2.20
CA LEU A 84 -0.58 -14.23 1.98
C LEU A 84 0.38 -14.42 0.80
N GLU A 85 0.18 -13.62 -0.23
CA GLU A 85 1.05 -13.56 -1.40
C GLU A 85 2.39 -12.87 -1.08
N ALA A 86 3.32 -12.93 -2.03
CA ALA A 86 4.56 -12.16 -1.94
C ALA A 86 4.26 -10.65 -1.80
N PRO A 87 5.03 -9.91 -0.98
CA PRO A 87 4.91 -8.45 -0.91
C PRO A 87 4.99 -7.81 -2.31
N GLY A 88 4.13 -6.82 -2.56
CA GLY A 88 4.04 -6.11 -3.84
C GLY A 88 3.20 -6.81 -4.93
N LYS A 89 2.75 -8.06 -4.72
CA LYS A 89 1.88 -8.76 -5.69
C LYS A 89 0.61 -7.96 -6.03
N ILE A 90 0.14 -7.14 -5.09
CA ILE A 90 -1.10 -6.39 -5.22
C ILE A 90 -0.94 -4.94 -5.68
N ILE A 91 0.28 -4.51 -6.06
CA ILE A 91 0.55 -3.21 -6.71
C ILE A 91 0.02 -1.98 -5.95
N HIS A 92 0.00 -2.05 -4.62
CA HIS A 92 -0.46 -0.98 -3.72
C HIS A 92 0.67 -0.56 -2.76
N GLU A 93 1.87 -0.35 -3.27
CA GLU A 93 3.00 0.16 -2.50
C GLU A 93 2.73 1.61 -2.07
N VAL A 94 2.95 1.90 -0.79
CA VAL A 94 2.72 3.22 -0.19
C VAL A 94 3.82 3.55 0.81
N GLY A 95 3.97 4.83 1.17
CA GLY A 95 4.78 5.24 2.32
C GLY A 95 6.30 5.29 2.12
N THR A 96 6.77 5.17 0.88
CA THR A 96 8.20 5.21 0.53
C THR A 96 8.85 6.58 0.76
N VAL A 97 8.05 7.65 0.80
CA VAL A 97 8.50 9.04 1.07
C VAL A 97 7.48 9.71 2.00
N ARG A 98 7.28 9.13 3.19
CA ARG A 98 6.17 9.48 4.10
C ARG A 98 6.13 10.97 4.49
N MET A 99 4.91 11.49 4.64
CA MET A 99 4.67 12.77 5.28
C MET A 99 4.77 12.70 6.81
N GLY A 100 5.07 13.83 7.45
CA GLY A 100 5.10 13.96 8.90
C GLY A 100 5.37 15.38 9.37
N ALA A 101 5.20 15.62 10.66
CA ALA A 101 5.43 16.93 11.27
C ALA A 101 6.91 17.18 11.64
N ASP A 102 7.69 16.11 11.81
CA ASP A 102 9.10 16.18 12.21
C ASP A 102 10.01 15.95 10.98
N PRO A 103 10.77 16.97 10.53
CA PRO A 103 11.68 16.84 9.38
C PRO A 103 12.82 15.84 9.63
N LYS A 104 13.09 15.44 10.88
CA LYS A 104 14.07 14.38 11.21
C LYS A 104 13.49 12.97 11.03
N LYS A 105 12.17 12.84 10.88
CA LYS A 105 11.47 11.55 10.80
C LYS A 105 10.61 11.40 9.55
N SER A 106 10.51 12.43 8.71
CA SER A 106 9.72 12.42 7.48
C SER A 106 10.38 13.30 6.45
N ALA A 107 10.29 12.91 5.17
CA ALA A 107 10.85 13.70 4.07
C ALA A 107 9.90 14.85 3.67
N LEU A 108 8.60 14.65 3.84
CA LEU A 108 7.57 15.61 3.47
C LEU A 108 6.81 16.14 4.68
N ASN A 109 6.37 17.38 4.61
CA ASN A 109 5.41 17.94 5.55
C ASN A 109 3.98 17.47 5.23
N LYS A 110 3.00 17.91 6.03
CA LYS A 110 1.59 17.53 5.88
C LYS A 110 0.97 17.86 4.52
N TRP A 111 1.60 18.69 3.69
CA TRP A 111 1.14 19.12 2.37
C TRP A 111 1.86 18.41 1.22
N CYS A 112 2.52 17.29 1.49
CA CYS A 112 3.30 16.57 0.47
C CYS A 112 4.49 17.38 -0.10
N GLN A 113 4.88 18.46 0.60
CA GLN A 113 6.01 19.32 0.27
C GLN A 113 7.26 18.83 1.01
N ALA A 114 8.41 18.80 0.35
CA ALA A 114 9.66 18.43 0.99
C ALA A 114 10.04 19.44 2.09
N HIS A 115 10.58 18.94 3.21
CA HIS A 115 10.99 19.83 4.31
C HIS A 115 12.24 20.65 3.98
N ASP A 116 13.10 20.15 3.10
CA ASP A 116 14.38 20.73 2.70
C ASP A 116 14.29 21.65 1.48
N CYS A 117 13.18 21.60 0.74
CA CYS A 117 12.99 22.35 -0.50
C CYS A 117 11.56 22.86 -0.64
N ASN A 118 11.40 24.19 -0.71
CA ASN A 118 10.08 24.84 -0.70
C ASN A 118 9.28 24.65 -2.01
N ASN A 119 9.93 24.34 -3.13
CA ASN A 119 9.26 24.13 -4.42
C ASN A 119 9.27 22.67 -4.90
N LEU A 120 9.61 21.72 -4.02
CA LEU A 120 9.55 20.29 -4.29
C LEU A 120 8.35 19.63 -3.60
N PHE A 121 7.57 18.89 -4.40
CA PHE A 121 6.37 18.18 -3.95
C PHE A 121 6.36 16.75 -4.47
N VAL A 122 5.89 15.80 -3.67
CA VAL A 122 5.72 14.39 -4.06
C VAL A 122 4.25 14.03 -3.87
N VAL A 123 3.55 13.78 -4.96
CA VAL A 123 2.09 13.66 -4.96
C VAL A 123 1.67 12.33 -5.61
N ASP A 124 1.72 11.28 -4.81
CA ASP A 124 1.31 9.92 -5.16
C ASP A 124 0.97 9.13 -3.88
N ALA A 125 1.24 7.82 -3.85
CA ALA A 125 1.10 6.97 -2.68
C ALA A 125 2.29 7.03 -1.69
N ALA A 126 3.44 7.55 -2.11
CA ALA A 126 4.65 7.63 -1.29
C ALA A 126 4.47 8.46 0.00
N PRO A 127 3.69 9.55 0.04
CA PRO A 127 3.45 10.34 1.25
C PRO A 127 2.65 9.63 2.34
N PHE A 128 2.01 8.49 2.06
CA PHE A 128 1.11 7.86 3.02
C PHE A 128 1.86 7.43 4.29
N VAL A 129 1.26 7.66 5.45
CA VAL A 129 1.86 7.25 6.73
C VAL A 129 1.47 5.82 7.11
N GLN A 130 0.34 5.35 6.58
CA GLN A 130 -0.22 4.02 6.83
C GLN A 130 -1.03 3.59 5.59
N GLN A 131 -0.87 2.33 5.17
CA GLN A 131 -1.73 1.73 4.16
C GLN A 131 -3.12 1.45 4.78
N GLY A 132 -4.19 1.82 4.09
CA GLY A 132 -5.53 1.36 4.44
C GLY A 132 -5.82 -0.07 3.95
N ASP A 133 -7.00 -0.59 4.25
CA ASP A 133 -7.51 -1.87 3.73
C ASP A 133 -8.09 -1.76 2.31
N LYS A 134 -8.21 -0.53 1.78
CA LYS A 134 -8.73 -0.21 0.44
C LYS A 134 -7.64 0.27 -0.52
N ASN A 135 -7.98 0.28 -1.80
CA ASN A 135 -7.13 0.74 -2.88
C ASN A 135 -6.71 2.21 -2.68
N ALA A 136 -5.44 2.52 -2.96
CA ALA A 136 -4.84 3.82 -2.63
C ALA A 136 -5.31 4.98 -3.52
N THR A 137 -5.81 4.71 -4.73
CA THR A 137 -6.04 5.72 -5.78
C THR A 137 -6.91 6.89 -5.34
N TRP A 138 -7.99 6.64 -4.60
CA TRP A 138 -8.86 7.73 -4.13
C TRP A 138 -8.15 8.65 -3.13
N THR A 139 -7.34 8.08 -2.24
CA THR A 139 -6.51 8.85 -1.31
C THR A 139 -5.42 9.62 -2.06
N ILE A 140 -4.82 9.04 -3.10
CA ILE A 140 -3.88 9.75 -3.98
C ILE A 140 -4.57 10.99 -4.59
N LEU A 141 -5.74 10.82 -5.20
CA LEU A 141 -6.49 11.94 -5.81
C LEU A 141 -6.84 13.02 -4.78
N ALA A 142 -7.26 12.63 -3.58
CA ALA A 142 -7.53 13.58 -2.51
C ALA A 142 -6.28 14.37 -2.07
N LEU A 143 -5.13 13.69 -1.93
CA LEU A 143 -3.85 14.34 -1.64
C LEU A 143 -3.41 15.24 -2.81
N SER A 144 -3.65 14.84 -4.06
CA SER A 144 -3.34 15.66 -5.24
C SER A 144 -4.11 16.97 -5.25
N MET A 145 -5.44 16.92 -5.05
CA MET A 145 -6.26 18.13 -5.01
C MET A 145 -5.83 19.06 -3.87
N ARG A 146 -5.68 18.52 -2.66
CA ARG A 146 -5.26 19.28 -1.48
C ARG A 146 -3.87 19.93 -1.65
N THR A 147 -2.94 19.21 -2.28
CA THR A 147 -1.58 19.73 -2.52
C THR A 147 -1.59 20.80 -3.60
N ALA A 148 -2.38 20.64 -4.66
CA ALA A 148 -2.52 21.65 -5.71
C ALA A 148 -3.10 22.96 -5.16
N GLU A 149 -4.14 22.89 -4.33
CA GLU A 149 -4.70 24.08 -3.65
C GLU A 149 -3.65 24.77 -2.77
N TYR A 150 -2.86 23.99 -2.03
CA TYR A 150 -1.78 24.53 -1.22
C TYR A 150 -0.71 25.23 -2.07
N ILE A 151 -0.29 24.61 -3.19
CA ILE A 151 0.68 25.21 -4.12
C ILE A 151 0.19 26.56 -4.62
N LEU A 152 -1.08 26.66 -5.06
CA LEU A 152 -1.67 27.92 -5.52
C LEU A 152 -1.65 28.98 -4.41
N GLN A 153 -2.10 28.63 -3.20
CA GLN A 153 -2.11 29.56 -2.06
C GLN A 153 -0.71 30.05 -1.67
N GLN A 154 0.32 29.21 -1.77
CA GLN A 154 1.69 29.59 -1.44
C GLN A 154 2.36 30.37 -2.56
N LYS A 155 2.03 30.07 -3.83
CA LYS A 155 2.48 30.84 -4.99
C LYS A 155 1.95 32.28 -4.93
N ASP A 156 0.68 32.47 -4.60
CA ASP A 156 0.07 33.81 -4.45
C ASP A 156 0.73 34.63 -3.33
N LYS A 157 1.31 33.94 -2.34
CA LYS A 157 2.09 34.53 -1.24
C LYS A 157 3.58 34.68 -1.54
N LEU A 158 4.04 34.29 -2.73
CA LEU A 158 5.46 34.26 -3.13
C LEU A 158 6.35 33.39 -2.23
N ASN A 159 5.77 32.37 -1.57
CA ASN A 159 6.51 31.42 -0.72
C ASN A 159 7.15 30.28 -1.53
N ILE A 160 6.71 30.10 -2.77
CA ILE A 160 7.19 29.09 -3.72
C ILE A 160 7.53 29.82 -5.02
N SER A 161 8.74 29.61 -5.52
CA SER A 161 9.25 30.17 -6.78
C SER A 161 9.39 29.10 -7.85
#